data_AF-A0A959AQ25-F1
#
_entry.id   AF-A0A959AQ25-F1
#
_cell.length_a   1.000
_cell.length_b   1.000
_cell.length_c   1.000
_cell.angle_alpha   90.00
_cell.angle_beta   90.00
_cell.angle_gamma   90.00
#
_symmetry.space_group_name_H-M   'P 1'
#
loop_
_entity.id
_entity.type
_entity.pdbx_description
1 polymer ?
#
loop_
_entity_poly.entity_id
_entity_poly.type
_entity_poly.pdbx_seq_one_letter_code
_entity_poly.pdbx_strand_id
1 'polypeptide(L)'
;MANTYTQIYIHAVFAVKYRQALIHEDYSERLYHYMVKVIKSEGQIPLQVNGMPDHVHLAIRLRPNASISGLMRVVKSNSSRWINEQKFLPHEFRWQRGFGAFSYGQSQVNRLIQYIRNQKAHHARKSFKKEYLRLLRAFEIEFEEEYLFDWIMER
;
A
#
# COMPACT_ATOMS: atom_id res chain seq x y z
N MET A 1 -7.12 -9.62 -25.18
CA MET A 1 -6.95 -9.15 -26.58
C MET A 1 -5.66 -9.76 -27.11
N ALA A 2 -5.69 -10.40 -28.28
CA ALA A 2 -4.46 -10.76 -28.98
C ALA A 2 -3.65 -9.47 -29.27
N ASN A 3 -2.32 -9.57 -29.34
CA ASN A 3 -1.42 -8.45 -29.68
C ASN A 3 -1.41 -7.26 -28.68
N THR A 4 -1.71 -7.48 -27.40
CA THR A 4 -1.59 -6.44 -26.35
C THR A 4 -0.34 -6.64 -25.51
N TYR A 5 0.58 -5.66 -25.53
CA TYR A 5 1.83 -5.68 -24.78
C TYR A 5 1.87 -4.49 -23.83
N THR A 6 1.91 -4.76 -22.52
CA THR A 6 1.88 -3.70 -21.50
C THR A 6 2.85 -4.01 -20.37
N GLN A 7 3.48 -2.96 -19.86
CA GLN A 7 4.33 -2.99 -18.67
C GLN A 7 4.00 -1.79 -17.79
N ILE A 8 2.98 -1.93 -16.94
CA ILE A 8 2.47 -0.84 -16.10
C ILE A 8 2.84 -1.15 -14.66
N TYR A 9 3.73 -0.37 -14.07
CA TYR A 9 4.14 -0.54 -12.68
C TYR A 9 3.56 0.56 -11.81
N ILE A 10 2.87 0.16 -10.75
CA ILE A 10 2.26 1.06 -9.79
C ILE A 10 2.83 0.77 -8.41
N HIS A 11 3.29 1.83 -7.75
CA HIS A 11 3.51 1.88 -6.31
C HIS A 11 2.25 2.45 -5.66
N ALA A 12 1.52 1.65 -4.89
CA ALA A 12 0.38 2.10 -4.12
C ALA A 12 0.72 2.21 -2.62
N VAL A 13 0.16 3.21 -1.95
CA VAL A 13 0.34 3.47 -0.51
C VAL A 13 -0.99 3.81 0.14
N PHE A 14 -1.30 3.22 1.30
CA PHE A 14 -2.46 3.59 2.10
C PHE A 14 -2.24 3.33 3.59
N ALA A 15 -2.97 4.07 4.43
CA ALA A 15 -2.78 4.11 5.87
C ALA A 15 -3.92 3.47 6.66
N VAL A 16 -3.59 3.00 7.86
CA VAL A 16 -4.53 2.54 8.89
C VAL A 16 -5.37 3.73 9.36
N LYS A 17 -6.65 3.50 9.65
CA LYS A 17 -7.57 4.56 10.08
C LYS A 17 -7.45 4.91 11.56
N TYR A 18 -7.23 3.91 12.40
CA TYR A 18 -7.34 4.07 13.84
C TYR A 18 -6.03 3.74 14.55
N ARG A 19 -5.63 4.59 15.50
CA ARG A 19 -4.39 4.43 16.28
C ARG A 19 -4.38 3.16 17.13
N GLN A 20 -5.53 2.71 17.60
CA GLN A 20 -5.69 1.47 18.36
C GLN A 20 -5.67 0.20 17.50
N ALA A 21 -5.63 0.33 16.17
CA ALA A 21 -5.69 -0.78 15.22
C ALA A 21 -4.44 -0.84 14.32
N LEU A 22 -3.28 -0.43 14.84
CA LEU A 22 -2.01 -0.53 14.12
C LEU A 22 -1.65 -1.99 13.79
N ILE A 23 -0.94 -2.17 12.69
CA ILE A 23 -0.46 -3.47 12.24
C ILE A 23 0.63 -3.96 13.20
N HIS A 24 0.36 -5.05 13.90
CA HIS A 24 1.31 -5.67 14.82
C HIS A 24 2.30 -6.60 14.09
N GLU A 25 3.52 -6.68 14.60
CA GLU A 25 4.59 -7.51 14.00
C GLU A 25 4.15 -8.98 13.87
N ASP A 26 3.45 -9.50 14.88
CA ASP A 26 2.97 -10.89 14.96
C ASP A 26 2.09 -11.36 13.79
N TYR A 27 1.41 -10.45 13.11
CA TYR A 27 0.55 -10.80 11.97
C TYR A 27 0.84 -10.03 10.68
N SER A 28 1.79 -9.09 10.71
CA SER A 28 2.17 -8.25 9.55
C SER A 28 2.51 -9.08 8.31
N GLU A 29 3.39 -10.09 8.44
CA GLU A 29 3.75 -10.98 7.34
C GLU A 29 2.54 -11.75 6.78
N ARG A 30 1.66 -12.23 7.67
CA ARG A 30 0.42 -12.92 7.25
C ARG A 30 -0.51 -11.97 6.48
N LEU A 31 -0.59 -10.71 6.90
CA LEU A 31 -1.34 -9.66 6.20
C LEU A 31 -0.76 -9.40 4.80
N TYR A 32 0.56 -9.29 4.68
CA TYR A 32 1.22 -9.04 3.39
C TYR A 32 1.03 -10.21 2.43
N HIS A 33 1.16 -11.45 2.92
CA HIS A 33 0.84 -12.64 2.14
C HIS A 33 -0.63 -12.70 1.73
N TYR A 34 -1.55 -12.30 2.60
CA TYR A 34 -2.97 -12.22 2.27
C TYR A 34 -3.23 -11.20 1.15
N MET A 35 -2.64 -10.00 1.23
CA MET A 35 -2.75 -8.99 0.16
C MET A 35 -2.19 -9.49 -1.17
N VAL A 36 -1.05 -10.20 -1.15
CA VAL A 36 -0.49 -10.85 -2.34
C VAL A 36 -1.49 -11.81 -2.98
N LYS A 37 -2.21 -12.60 -2.18
CA LYS A 37 -3.24 -13.52 -2.68
C LYS A 37 -4.42 -12.77 -3.31
N VAL A 38 -4.89 -11.69 -2.67
CA VAL A 38 -5.98 -10.85 -3.21
C VAL A 38 -5.58 -10.19 -4.53
N ILE A 39 -4.37 -9.63 -4.62
CA ILE A 39 -3.88 -9.02 -5.87
C ILE A 39 -3.82 -10.07 -7.00
N LYS A 40 -3.38 -11.29 -6.68
CA LYS A 40 -3.36 -12.40 -7.65
C LYS A 40 -4.77 -12.86 -8.06
N SER A 41 -5.73 -12.91 -7.13
CA SER A 41 -7.11 -13.30 -7.47
C SER A 41 -7.81 -12.29 -8.39
N GLU A 42 -7.42 -11.00 -8.31
CA GLU A 42 -7.85 -9.96 -9.24
C GLU A 42 -7.10 -10.00 -10.60
N GLY A 43 -6.31 -11.06 -10.85
CA GLY A 43 -5.55 -11.24 -12.08
C GLY A 43 -4.31 -10.33 -12.21
N GLN A 44 -3.98 -9.57 -11.17
CA GLN A 44 -2.87 -8.62 -11.15
C GLN A 44 -1.60 -9.29 -10.61
N ILE A 45 -0.44 -8.65 -10.81
CA ILE A 45 0.85 -9.26 -10.47
C ILE A 45 1.50 -8.47 -9.34
N PRO A 46 1.49 -8.98 -8.10
CA PRO A 46 2.22 -8.36 -7.00
C PRO A 46 3.73 -8.59 -7.18
N LEU A 47 4.52 -7.53 -7.00
CA LEU A 47 5.98 -7.57 -7.07
C LEU A 47 6.60 -7.50 -5.68
N GLN A 48 6.07 -6.64 -4.81
CA GLN A 48 6.47 -6.54 -3.40
C GLN A 48 5.31 -5.95 -2.59
N VAL A 49 5.08 -6.52 -1.41
CA VAL A 49 4.20 -5.97 -0.38
C VAL A 49 5.02 -5.89 0.90
N ASN A 50 4.96 -4.75 1.58
CA ASN A 50 5.52 -4.56 2.92
C ASN A 50 4.88 -3.30 3.54
N GLY A 51 5.16 -3.00 4.80
CA GLY A 51 4.67 -1.79 5.43
C GLY A 51 5.28 -1.50 6.79
N MET A 52 4.62 -0.61 7.49
CA MET A 52 4.86 -0.22 8.87
C MET A 52 3.56 -0.38 9.67
N PRO A 53 3.58 -0.22 11.00
CA PRO A 53 2.37 -0.34 11.81
C PRO A 53 1.21 0.55 11.34
N ASP A 54 1.48 1.72 10.77
CA ASP A 54 0.49 2.73 10.38
C ASP A 54 0.13 2.75 8.88
N HIS A 55 0.89 2.08 8.00
CA HIS A 55 0.63 2.12 6.55
C HIS A 55 1.28 0.95 5.80
N VAL A 56 0.86 0.72 4.55
CA VAL A 56 1.40 -0.33 3.68
C VAL A 56 1.76 0.19 2.29
N HIS A 57 2.74 -0.46 1.69
CA HIS A 57 3.26 -0.20 0.35
C HIS A 57 3.08 -1.44 -0.53
N LEU A 58 2.56 -1.23 -1.73
CA LEU A 58 2.39 -2.27 -2.75
C LEU A 58 3.14 -1.87 -4.02
N ALA A 59 4.05 -2.71 -4.52
CA ALA A 59 4.52 -2.66 -5.89
C ALA A 59 3.75 -3.69 -6.72
N ILE A 60 3.07 -3.24 -7.76
CA ILE A 60 2.18 -4.07 -8.58
C ILE A 60 2.53 -3.85 -10.05
N ARG A 61 2.67 -4.95 -10.81
CA ARG A 61 2.55 -4.90 -12.26
C ARG A 61 1.07 -5.02 -12.62
N LEU A 62 0.46 -3.89 -12.96
CA LEU A 62 -0.94 -3.77 -13.29
C LEU A 62 -1.15 -4.25 -14.74
N ARG A 63 -2.16 -5.09 -14.94
CA ARG A 63 -2.67 -5.43 -16.26
C ARG A 63 -3.74 -4.39 -16.66
N PRO A 64 -3.88 -4.09 -17.96
CA PRO A 64 -4.77 -3.02 -18.43
C PRO A 64 -6.27 -3.32 -18.24
N ASN A 65 -6.63 -4.52 -17.77
CA ASN A 65 -8.01 -4.91 -17.51
C ASN A 65 -8.53 -4.49 -16.11
N ALA A 66 -7.72 -3.79 -15.31
CA ALA A 66 -8.10 -3.33 -13.98
C ALA A 66 -7.86 -1.81 -13.84
N SER A 67 -8.77 -1.14 -13.15
CA SER A 67 -8.52 0.22 -12.64
C SER A 67 -7.76 0.14 -11.32
N ILE A 68 -6.85 1.09 -11.09
CA ILE A 68 -6.13 1.16 -9.81
C ILE A 68 -7.07 1.38 -8.63
N SER A 69 -8.11 2.20 -8.79
CA SER A 69 -9.13 2.45 -7.76
C SER A 69 -9.94 1.19 -7.42
N GLY A 70 -10.31 0.40 -8.43
CA GLY A 70 -10.99 -0.89 -8.24
C GLY A 70 -10.12 -1.87 -7.47
N LEU A 71 -8.86 -2.04 -7.88
CA LEU A 71 -7.92 -2.92 -7.20
C LEU A 71 -7.67 -2.50 -5.75
N MET A 72 -7.46 -1.22 -5.48
CA MET A 72 -7.26 -0.72 -4.12
C MET A 72 -8.50 -0.91 -3.25
N ARG A 73 -9.71 -0.73 -3.79
CA ARG A 73 -10.95 -1.02 -3.07
C ARG A 73 -11.00 -2.48 -2.63
N VAL A 74 -10.72 -3.41 -3.53
CA VAL A 74 -10.75 -4.87 -3.25
C VAL A 74 -9.67 -5.26 -2.25
N VAL A 75 -8.43 -4.82 -2.43
CA VAL A 75 -7.33 -5.13 -1.51
C VAL A 75 -7.62 -4.62 -0.10
N LYS A 76 -8.07 -3.36 0.03
CA LYS A 76 -8.36 -2.73 1.32
C LYS A 76 -9.56 -3.38 2.01
N SER A 77 -10.65 -3.65 1.30
CA SER A 77 -11.84 -4.27 1.91
C SER A 77 -11.58 -5.70 2.36
N ASN A 78 -10.96 -6.53 1.50
CA ASN A 78 -10.68 -7.93 1.82
C ASN A 78 -9.68 -8.06 2.96
N SER A 79 -8.63 -7.23 3.00
CA SER A 79 -7.64 -7.28 4.09
C SER A 79 -8.20 -6.77 5.42
N SER A 80 -9.05 -5.73 5.41
CA SER A 80 -9.74 -5.29 6.65
C SER A 80 -10.64 -6.38 7.19
N ARG A 81 -11.45 -6.99 6.30
CA ARG A 81 -12.34 -8.10 6.66
C ARG A 81 -11.54 -9.26 7.25
N TRP A 82 -10.46 -9.67 6.60
CA TRP A 82 -9.62 -10.77 7.07
C TRP A 82 -9.01 -10.49 8.45
N ILE A 83 -8.45 -9.30 8.69
CA ILE A 83 -7.90 -8.94 10.02
C ILE A 83 -8.98 -9.08 11.11
N ASN A 84 -10.18 -8.56 10.84
CA ASN A 84 -11.28 -8.57 11.79
C ASN A 84 -11.82 -10.00 12.03
N GLU A 85 -11.95 -10.82 10.98
CA GLU A 85 -12.37 -12.22 11.09
C GLU A 85 -11.35 -13.08 11.85
N GLN A 86 -10.05 -12.80 11.69
CA GLN A 86 -8.98 -13.46 12.45
C GLN A 86 -8.88 -12.99 13.90
N LYS A 87 -9.58 -11.90 14.28
CA LYS A 87 -9.57 -11.32 15.63
C LYS A 87 -8.15 -11.00 16.12
N PHE A 88 -7.28 -10.51 15.24
CA PHE A 88 -5.92 -10.11 15.65
C PHE A 88 -5.89 -8.93 16.60
N LEU A 89 -6.95 -8.12 16.60
CA LEU A 89 -7.09 -6.92 17.41
C LEU A 89 -8.40 -6.99 18.20
N PRO A 90 -8.45 -6.43 19.42
CA PRO A 90 -9.69 -6.30 20.19
C PRO A 90 -10.63 -5.23 19.64
N HIS A 91 -10.19 -4.48 18.62
CA HIS A 91 -10.91 -3.38 18.00
C HIS A 91 -11.09 -3.60 16.51
N GLU A 92 -12.09 -2.96 15.92
CA GLU A 92 -12.31 -3.00 14.47
C GLU A 92 -11.12 -2.36 13.72
N PHE A 93 -10.51 -3.13 12.83
CA PHE A 93 -9.51 -2.67 11.89
C PHE A 93 -10.18 -2.07 10.64
N ARG A 94 -9.74 -0.87 10.23
CA ARG A 94 -10.11 -0.23 8.98
C ARG A 94 -8.93 0.52 8.37
N TRP A 95 -8.85 0.54 7.04
CA TRP A 95 -8.00 1.49 6.31
C TRP A 95 -8.68 2.86 6.18
N GLN A 96 -7.89 3.92 6.03
CA GLN A 96 -8.40 5.23 5.62
C GLN A 96 -8.98 5.17 4.20
N ARG A 97 -9.85 6.13 3.82
CA ARG A 97 -10.55 6.11 2.53
C ARG A 97 -9.59 6.25 1.34
N GLY A 98 -8.66 7.21 1.41
CA GLY A 98 -7.71 7.53 0.34
C GLY A 98 -6.59 6.50 0.11
N PHE A 99 -5.86 6.67 -0.99
CA PHE A 99 -4.61 5.99 -1.28
C PHE A 99 -3.76 6.88 -2.20
N GLY A 100 -2.43 6.72 -2.15
CA GLY A 100 -1.53 7.26 -3.18
C GLY A 100 -1.19 6.18 -4.19
N ALA A 101 -1.03 6.57 -5.46
CA ALA A 101 -0.58 5.67 -6.53
C ALA A 101 0.40 6.41 -7.45
N PHE A 102 1.56 5.81 -7.68
CA PHE A 102 2.67 6.41 -8.39
C PHE A 102 3.17 5.44 -9.48
N SER A 103 3.34 5.92 -10.71
CA SER A 103 3.78 5.09 -11.84
C SER A 103 5.31 4.99 -11.91
N TYR A 104 5.83 3.83 -12.32
CA TYR A 104 7.28 3.62 -12.46
C TYR A 104 7.63 3.00 -13.82
N GLY A 105 8.80 3.34 -14.35
CA GLY A 105 9.38 2.70 -15.53
C GLY A 105 10.12 1.40 -15.19
N GLN A 106 10.29 0.52 -16.17
CA GLN A 106 10.98 -0.78 -16.04
C GLN A 106 12.35 -0.67 -15.34
N SER A 107 13.14 0.35 -15.67
CA SER A 107 14.48 0.57 -15.11
C SER A 107 14.46 0.87 -13.61
N GLN A 108 13.33 1.31 -13.05
CA GLN A 108 13.18 1.72 -11.66
C GLN A 108 12.58 0.62 -10.76
N VAL A 109 12.04 -0.45 -11.35
CA VAL A 109 11.26 -1.47 -10.63
C VAL A 109 12.06 -2.16 -9.54
N ASN A 110 13.30 -2.57 -9.83
CA ASN A 110 14.15 -3.22 -8.84
C ASN A 110 14.44 -2.29 -7.65
N ARG A 111 14.62 -0.98 -7.92
CA ARG A 111 14.79 0.02 -6.87
C ARG A 111 13.52 0.20 -6.04
N LEU A 112 12.35 0.19 -6.68
CA LEU A 112 11.05 0.24 -5.99
C LEU A 112 10.85 -0.99 -5.09
N ILE A 113 11.12 -2.20 -5.59
CA ILE A 113 11.01 -3.44 -4.82
C ILE A 113 11.93 -3.38 -3.60
N GLN A 114 13.19 -2.99 -3.80
CA GLN A 114 14.16 -2.88 -2.71
C GLN A 114 13.77 -1.77 -1.72
N TYR A 115 13.21 -0.66 -2.19
CA TYR A 115 12.68 0.41 -1.34
C TYR A 115 11.57 -0.11 -0.42
N ILE A 116 10.57 -0.79 -0.98
CA ILE A 116 9.46 -1.35 -0.19
C ILE A 116 9.94 -2.43 0.78
N ARG A 117 10.86 -3.30 0.35
CA ARG A 117 11.43 -4.36 1.21
C ARG A 117 12.10 -3.78 2.47
N ASN A 118 12.74 -2.62 2.36
CA ASN A 118 13.50 -2.02 3.46
C ASN A 118 12.73 -0.97 4.28
N GLN A 119 11.39 -0.95 4.23
CA GLN A 119 10.60 0.08 4.91
C GLN A 119 10.87 0.17 6.42
N LYS A 120 11.02 -0.97 7.11
CA LYS A 120 11.37 -0.98 8.55
C LYS A 120 12.66 -0.20 8.85
N ALA A 121 13.68 -0.34 7.99
CA ALA A 121 14.94 0.42 8.12
C ALA A 121 14.78 1.89 7.70
N HIS A 122 13.97 2.19 6.67
CA HIS A 122 13.68 3.55 6.23
C HIS A 122 13.03 4.39 7.33
N HIS A 123 12.05 3.80 8.03
CA HIS A 123 11.29 4.46 9.08
C HIS A 123 12.00 4.56 10.43
N ALA A 124 13.20 4.00 10.56
CA ALA A 124 14.07 4.31 11.70
C ALA A 124 14.47 5.79 11.76
N ARG A 125 14.37 6.54 10.65
CA ARG A 125 14.81 7.94 10.55
C ARG A 125 13.77 8.88 9.93
N LYS A 126 12.65 8.36 9.42
CA LYS A 126 11.68 9.14 8.65
C LYS A 126 10.24 8.76 8.99
N SER A 127 9.39 9.75 9.24
CA SER A 127 7.96 9.51 9.48
C SER A 127 7.22 9.25 8.17
N PHE A 128 6.09 8.55 8.27
CA PHE A 128 5.19 8.30 7.14
C PHE A 128 4.74 9.60 6.45
N LYS A 129 4.33 10.62 7.22
CA LYS A 129 3.97 11.95 6.68
C LYS A 129 5.05 12.54 5.78
N LYS A 130 6.31 12.56 6.25
CA LYS A 130 7.46 13.08 5.48
C LYS A 130 7.74 12.23 4.24
N GLU A 131 7.48 10.93 4.30
CA GLU A 131 7.64 10.04 3.15
C GLU A 131 6.55 10.27 2.11
N TYR A 132 5.29 10.31 2.52
CA TYR A 132 4.14 10.51 1.63
C TYR A 132 4.21 11.85 0.91
N LEU A 133 4.48 12.94 1.65
CA LEU A 133 4.67 14.28 1.06
C LEU A 133 5.84 14.30 0.07
N ARG A 134 6.93 13.58 0.35
CA ARG A 134 8.04 13.45 -0.60
C ARG A 134 7.60 12.73 -1.86
N LEU A 135 6.80 11.66 -1.76
CA LEU A 135 6.30 10.94 -2.93
C LEU A 135 5.40 11.84 -3.77
N LEU A 136 4.42 12.52 -3.17
CA LEU A 136 3.53 13.45 -3.88
C LEU A 136 4.32 14.52 -4.64
N ARG A 137 5.28 15.17 -3.97
CA ARG A 137 6.14 16.21 -4.59
C ARG A 137 7.05 15.64 -5.69
N ALA A 138 7.65 14.48 -5.48
CA ALA A 138 8.55 13.85 -6.46
C ALA A 138 7.82 13.41 -7.74
N PHE A 139 6.51 13.17 -7.64
CA PHE A 139 5.65 12.82 -8.77
C PHE A 139 4.82 14.01 -9.28
N GLU A 140 5.09 15.22 -8.77
CA GLU A 140 4.42 16.46 -9.18
C GLU A 140 2.88 16.35 -9.09
N ILE A 141 2.38 15.64 -8.07
CA ILE A 141 0.95 15.52 -7.79
C ILE A 141 0.52 16.75 -7.02
N GLU A 142 -0.50 17.45 -7.50
CA GLU A 142 -1.18 18.51 -6.77
C GLU A 142 -2.03 17.91 -5.64
N PHE A 143 -1.93 18.48 -4.45
CA PHE A 143 -2.70 18.05 -3.28
C PHE A 143 -2.93 19.21 -2.33
N GLU A 144 -4.03 19.14 -1.59
CA GLU A 144 -4.31 20.03 -0.46
C GLU A 144 -4.08 19.25 0.83
N GLU A 145 -3.39 19.86 1.80
CA GLU A 145 -2.96 19.16 3.02
C GLU A 145 -4.13 18.61 3.85
N GLU A 146 -5.29 19.27 3.79
CA GLU A 146 -6.52 18.88 4.49
C GLU A 146 -7.16 17.58 3.96
N TYR A 147 -6.82 17.15 2.74
CA TYR A 147 -7.31 15.89 2.16
C TYR A 147 -6.31 14.74 2.28
N LEU A 148 -5.20 14.95 2.97
CA LEU A 148 -4.21 13.90 3.24
C LEU A 148 -4.67 12.96 4.37
N PHE A 149 -3.86 11.94 4.66
CA PHE A 149 -4.18 10.98 5.71
C PHE A 149 -4.22 11.62 7.10
N ASP A 150 -5.08 11.08 7.95
CA ASP A 150 -5.00 11.32 9.39
C ASP A 150 -3.69 10.71 9.91
N TRP A 151 -2.75 11.56 10.30
CA TRP A 151 -1.41 11.12 10.72
C TRP A 151 -1.46 10.54 12.14
N ILE A 152 -1.35 9.21 12.27
CA ILE A 152 -1.44 8.52 13.56
C ILE A 152 -0.17 8.64 14.41
N MET A 153 0.98 8.80 13.75
CA MET A 153 2.31 8.77 14.35
C MET A 153 2.98 10.15 14.27
N GLU A 154 2.46 11.10 15.05
CA GLU A 154 3.22 12.29 15.47
C GLU A 154 3.51 12.10 16.97
N ARG A 155 4.74 11.73 17.30
CA ARG A 155 5.32 12.02 18.62
C ARG A 155 6.10 13.32 18.47
#